data_AF-A0A2J8JJQ6-F1
#
_entry.id   AF-A0A2J8JJQ6-F1
#
_cell.length_a   1.000
_cell.length_b   1.000
_cell.length_c   1.000
_cell.angle_alpha   90.00
_cell.angle_beta   90.00
_cell.angle_gamma   90.00
#
_symmetry.space_group_name_H-M   'P 1'
#
loop_
_entity.id
_entity.type
_entity.pdbx_description
1 polymer ?
#
loop_
_entity_poly.entity_id
_entity_poly.type
_entity_poly.pdbx_seq_one_letter_code
_entity_poly.pdbx_strand_id
1 'polypeptide(L)'
;NRGTVIVERWWKVPLAGEGRKPRLHRRHRVYKLVEDTKHRPKENLELILTQSVENVGVRGDLVSVKKSLGRNRLLPQGLAVYASPENKKLFEEEKLLRQEGKLEKIQTKAGEATQEWEKGEVLWLPHKT
;
A
#
# COMPACT_ATOMS: atom_id res chain seq x y z
N ASN A 1 12.16 -11.34 -5.52
CA ASN A 1 12.70 -9.97 -5.40
C ASN A 1 13.49 -9.67 -6.68
N ARG A 2 12.82 -9.30 -7.77
CA ARG A 2 13.50 -9.01 -9.05
C ARG A 2 13.91 -7.53 -9.03
N GLY A 3 15.20 -7.25 -9.04
CA GLY A 3 15.76 -5.91 -9.20
C GLY A 3 15.92 -5.56 -10.66
N THR A 4 16.10 -4.27 -10.95
CA THR A 4 16.41 -3.75 -12.27
C THR A 4 17.88 -3.31 -12.27
N VAL A 5 18.67 -3.88 -13.17
CA VAL A 5 20.06 -3.46 -13.37
C VAL A 5 20.08 -2.38 -14.43
N ILE A 6 20.50 -1.18 -14.05
CA ILE A 6 20.63 -0.02 -14.94
C ILE A 6 22.08 0.03 -15.42
N VAL A 7 22.25 -0.01 -16.73
CA VAL A 7 23.56 0.01 -17.38
C VAL A 7 23.63 1.13 -18.41
N GLU A 8 24.82 1.68 -18.60
CA GLU A 8 25.11 2.63 -19.67
C GLU A 8 26.11 2.02 -20.64
N ARG A 9 26.03 2.41 -21.92
CA ARG A 9 26.99 1.95 -22.94
C ARG A 9 28.33 2.61 -22.70
N TRP A 10 29.41 1.83 -22.77
CA TRP A 10 30.78 2.35 -22.63
C TRP A 10 31.13 3.36 -23.73
N TRP A 11 30.63 3.10 -24.94
CA TRP A 11 30.85 3.92 -26.13
C TRP A 11 29.57 4.67 -26.50
N LYS A 12 29.66 5.98 -26.75
CA LYS A 12 28.54 6.80 -27.22
C LYS A 12 28.07 6.31 -28.60
N VAL A 13 26.75 6.21 -28.77
CA VAL A 13 26.13 5.85 -30.05
C VAL A 13 25.92 7.13 -30.86
N PRO A 14 26.42 7.24 -32.10
CA PRO A 14 26.18 8.42 -32.93
C PRO A 14 24.68 8.57 -33.21
N LEU A 15 24.20 9.81 -33.21
CA LEU A 15 22.80 10.11 -33.49
C LEU A 15 22.44 9.65 -34.91
N ALA A 16 21.28 9.00 -35.03
CA ALA A 16 20.65 8.87 -36.33
C ALA A 16 19.89 10.15 -36.67
N GLY A 17 19.61 10.35 -37.96
CA GLY A 17 18.67 11.40 -38.39
C GLY A 17 17.29 11.21 -37.76
N GLU A 18 16.50 12.27 -37.74
CA GLU A 18 15.18 12.29 -37.11
C GLU A 18 14.26 11.19 -37.68
N GLY A 19 13.52 10.52 -36.78
CA GLY A 19 12.66 9.37 -37.12
C GLY A 19 13.39 8.09 -37.51
N ARG A 20 14.73 8.09 -37.59
CA ARG A 20 15.52 6.90 -37.96
C ARG A 20 16.11 6.21 -36.73
N LYS A 21 16.19 4.88 -36.80
CA LYS A 21 16.83 4.07 -35.74
C LYS A 21 18.36 4.24 -35.78
N PRO A 22 19.04 4.35 -34.63
CA PRO A 22 20.50 4.45 -34.57
C PRO A 22 21.18 3.18 -35.05
N ARG A 23 22.27 3.33 -35.82
CA ARG A 23 23.08 2.19 -36.28
C ARG A 23 24.02 1.76 -35.16
N LEU A 24 23.85 0.54 -34.66
CA LEU A 24 24.68 -0.02 -33.60
C LEU A 24 25.83 -0.83 -34.16
N HIS A 25 27.01 -0.65 -33.58
CA HIS A 25 28.21 -1.44 -33.86
C HIS A 25 28.50 -2.39 -32.70
N ARG A 26 29.35 -3.40 -32.92
CA ARG A 26 29.74 -4.39 -31.89
C ARG A 26 30.24 -3.72 -30.60
N ARG A 27 31.03 -2.65 -30.70
CA ARG A 27 31.55 -1.89 -29.55
C ARG A 27 30.44 -1.32 -28.65
N HIS A 28 29.26 -0.99 -29.20
CA HIS A 28 28.16 -0.45 -28.41
C HIS A 28 27.46 -1.50 -27.52
N ARG A 29 27.80 -2.80 -27.66
CA ARG A 29 27.29 -3.86 -26.77
C ARG A 29 28.08 -3.99 -25.47
N VAL A 30 29.13 -3.20 -25.29
CA VAL A 30 29.88 -3.11 -24.03
C VAL A 30 29.15 -2.13 -23.12
N TYR A 31 28.79 -2.58 -21.93
CA TYR A 31 28.07 -1.79 -20.94
C TYR A 31 28.90 -1.67 -19.65
N LYS A 32 28.71 -0.57 -18.93
CA LYS A 32 29.14 -0.43 -17.53
C LYS A 32 27.91 -0.35 -16.63
N LEU A 33 28.03 -1.00 -15.47
CA LEU A 33 27.00 -0.96 -14.43
C LEU A 33 26.92 0.46 -13.87
N VAL A 34 25.72 1.04 -13.87
CA VAL A 34 25.46 2.34 -13.25
C VAL A 34 24.87 2.12 -11.87
N GLU A 35 23.77 1.36 -11.80
CA GLU A 35 23.03 1.20 -10.58
C GLU A 35 22.22 -0.10 -10.59
N ASP A 36 22.05 -0.69 -9.41
CA ASP A 36 21.16 -1.83 -9.21
C ASP A 36 20.03 -1.44 -8.25
N THR A 37 18.80 -1.42 -8.75
CA THR A 37 17.65 -0.97 -7.96
C THR A 37 17.32 -1.88 -6.77
N LYS A 38 17.88 -3.10 -6.72
CA LYS A 38 17.68 -4.02 -5.59
C LYS A 38 18.26 -3.51 -4.27
N HIS A 39 19.26 -2.64 -4.34
CA HIS A 39 19.98 -2.09 -3.18
C HIS A 39 19.43 -0.73 -2.73
N ARG A 40 18.48 -0.15 -3.47
CA ARG A 40 17.82 1.08 -3.04
C ARG A 40 16.99 0.84 -1.78
N PRO A 41 16.88 1.85 -0.88
CA PRO A 41 15.96 1.77 0.25
C PRO A 41 14.54 1.55 -0.25
N LYS A 42 13.79 0.67 0.42
CA LYS A 42 12.43 0.31 0.02
C LYS A 42 11.44 1.33 0.55
N GLU A 43 10.69 1.95 -0.35
CA GLU A 43 9.56 2.80 0.02
C GLU A 43 8.37 1.96 0.52
N ASN A 44 7.56 2.60 1.36
CA ASN A 44 6.27 2.08 1.78
C ASN A 44 5.22 2.22 0.66
N LEU A 45 4.07 1.58 0.85
CA LEU A 45 2.93 1.57 -0.05
C LEU A 45 1.73 2.16 0.69
N GLU A 46 1.13 3.18 0.09
CA GLU A 46 -0.10 3.79 0.57
C GLU A 46 -1.31 2.98 0.10
N LEU A 47 -2.15 2.60 1.06
CA LEU A 47 -3.40 1.87 0.83
C LEU A 47 -4.51 2.48 1.69
N ILE A 48 -5.75 2.31 1.24
CA ILE A 48 -6.94 2.65 2.02
C ILE A 48 -7.55 1.34 2.50
N LEU A 49 -7.78 1.22 3.81
CA LEU A 49 -8.36 0.01 4.39
C LEU A 49 -9.87 -0.06 4.12
N THR A 50 -10.35 -1.19 3.63
CA THR A 50 -11.79 -1.47 3.48
C THR A 50 -12.36 -2.09 4.74
N GLN A 51 -11.57 -2.74 5.58
CA GLN A 51 -12.04 -3.36 6.82
C GLN A 51 -11.12 -2.96 7.97
N SER A 52 -11.61 -3.07 9.21
CA SER A 52 -10.73 -2.95 10.37
C SER A 52 -9.74 -4.11 10.38
N VAL A 53 -8.45 -3.79 10.49
CA VAL A 53 -7.38 -4.79 10.53
C VAL A 53 -6.56 -4.53 11.78
N GLU A 54 -6.45 -5.55 12.63
CA GLU A 54 -5.63 -5.53 13.83
C GLU A 54 -4.21 -5.04 13.54
N ASN A 55 -3.69 -4.16 14.40
CA ASN A 55 -2.34 -3.58 14.31
C ASN A 55 -2.05 -2.74 13.04
N VAL A 56 -3.01 -2.55 12.12
CA VAL A 56 -2.82 -1.71 10.92
C VAL A 56 -3.69 -0.46 10.98
N GLY A 57 -5.00 -0.58 11.21
CA GLY A 57 -5.90 0.58 11.20
C GLY A 57 -7.39 0.20 11.14
N VAL A 58 -8.24 1.22 10.99
CA VAL A 58 -9.70 1.07 10.92
C VAL A 58 -10.17 1.24 9.46
N ARG A 59 -11.38 0.79 9.14
CA ARG A 59 -12.00 0.96 7.82
C ARG A 59 -12.04 2.44 7.41
N GLY A 60 -11.49 2.73 6.23
CA GLY A 60 -11.42 4.05 5.61
C GLY A 60 -10.13 4.81 5.89
N ASP A 61 -9.23 4.27 6.72
CA ASP A 61 -7.95 4.92 7.02
C ASP A 61 -6.96 4.79 5.87
N LEU A 62 -6.20 5.86 5.62
CA LEU A 62 -5.05 5.86 4.72
C LEU A 62 -3.81 5.42 5.50
N VAL A 63 -3.24 4.27 5.13
CA VAL A 63 -2.12 3.64 5.84
C VAL A 63 -0.90 3.48 4.92
N SER A 64 0.29 3.76 5.46
CA SER A 64 1.57 3.56 4.79
C SER A 64 2.23 2.28 5.30
N VAL A 65 2.13 1.20 4.52
CA VAL A 65 2.59 -0.14 4.91
C VAL A 65 3.76 -0.62 4.05
N LYS A 66 4.51 -1.61 4.52
CA LYS A 66 5.53 -2.26 3.68
C LYS A 66 4.87 -2.90 2.45
N LYS A 67 5.47 -2.73 1.27
CA LYS A 67 5.02 -3.31 -0.02
C LYS A 67 4.72 -4.83 0.06
N SER A 68 5.45 -5.57 0.90
CA SER A 68 5.22 -7.01 1.13
C SER A 68 3.87 -7.30 1.81
N LEU A 69 3.53 -6.55 2.86
CA LEU A 69 2.28 -6.73 3.60
C LEU A 69 1.07 -6.40 2.72
N GLY A 70 1.16 -5.29 1.97
CA GLY A 70 0.11 -4.88 1.04
C GLY A 70 -0.17 -5.93 -0.04
N ARG A 71 0.87 -6.39 -0.76
CA ARG A 71 0.72 -7.29 -1.90
C ARG A 71 0.41 -8.73 -1.53
N ASN A 72 0.91 -9.22 -0.39
CA ASN A 72 0.76 -10.62 -0.02
C ASN A 72 -0.48 -10.88 0.84
N ARG A 73 -0.93 -9.89 1.64
CA ARG A 73 -2.05 -10.07 2.59
C ARG A 73 -3.23 -9.15 2.26
N LEU A 74 -3.03 -7.83 2.29
CA LEU A 74 -4.14 -6.88 2.29
C LEU A 74 -4.91 -6.83 0.97
N LEU A 75 -4.20 -6.74 -0.16
CA LEU A 75 -4.82 -6.64 -1.48
C LEU A 75 -5.48 -7.95 -1.93
N PRO A 76 -4.84 -9.13 -1.81
CA PRO A 76 -5.48 -10.38 -2.23
C PRO A 76 -6.69 -10.77 -1.37
N GLN A 77 -6.69 -10.41 -0.08
CA GLN A 77 -7.82 -10.67 0.82
C GLN A 77 -8.92 -9.60 0.74
N GLY A 78 -8.73 -8.55 -0.07
CA GLY A 78 -9.71 -7.46 -0.20
C GLY A 78 -9.85 -6.57 1.03
N LEU A 79 -8.88 -6.61 1.97
CA LEU A 79 -8.85 -5.81 3.20
C LEU A 79 -8.41 -4.36 2.96
N ALA A 80 -7.84 -4.08 1.80
CA ALA A 80 -7.42 -2.75 1.40
C ALA A 80 -7.54 -2.56 -0.11
N VAL A 81 -7.66 -1.30 -0.52
CA VAL A 81 -7.61 -0.86 -1.92
C VAL A 81 -6.48 0.13 -2.13
N TYR A 82 -6.06 0.30 -3.39
CA TYR A 82 -5.06 1.30 -3.74
C TYR A 82 -5.57 2.71 -3.47
N ALA A 83 -4.68 3.57 -2.98
CA ALA A 83 -4.96 4.98 -2.74
C ALA A 83 -4.98 5.81 -4.04
N SER A 84 -5.79 5.40 -5.03
CA SER A 84 -6.03 6.16 -6.25
C SER A 84 -6.84 7.44 -5.94
N PRO A 85 -6.74 8.49 -6.76
CA PRO A 85 -7.50 9.72 -6.53
C PRO A 85 -9.03 9.48 -6.56
N GLU A 86 -9.50 8.53 -7.36
CA GLU A 86 -10.92 8.13 -7.39
C GLU A 86 -11.34 7.46 -6.09
N ASN A 87 -10.56 6.48 -5.61
CA ASN A 87 -10.85 5.79 -4.35
C ASN A 87 -10.80 6.77 -3.17
N LYS A 88 -9.83 7.69 -3.15
CA LYS A 88 -9.75 8.74 -2.10
C LYS A 88 -11.05 9.53 -2.01
N LYS A 89 -11.58 10.00 -3.14
CA LYS A 89 -12.86 10.74 -3.18
C LYS A 89 -14.02 9.89 -2.67
N LEU A 90 -14.13 8.65 -3.12
CA LEU A 90 -15.19 7.73 -2.68
C LEU A 90 -15.18 7.52 -1.16
N PHE A 91 -14.01 7.29 -0.57
CA PHE A 91 -13.88 7.09 0.88
C PHE A 91 -14.04 8.40 1.67
N GLU A 92 -13.69 9.55 1.10
CA GLU A 92 -13.98 10.86 1.69
C GLU A 92 -15.49 11.13 1.74
N GLU A 93 -16.20 10.89 0.63
CA GLU A 93 -17.67 10.97 0.56
C GLU A 93 -18.34 10.00 1.54
N GLU A 94 -17.88 8.75 1.59
CA GLU A 94 -18.38 7.75 2.56
C GLU A 94 -18.17 8.21 4.01
N LYS A 95 -17.02 8.83 4.30
CA LYS A 95 -16.70 9.37 5.63
C LYS A 95 -17.62 10.54 6.00
N LEU A 96 -17.91 11.44 5.06
CA LEU A 96 -18.85 12.54 5.26
C LEU A 96 -20.27 12.01 5.54
N LEU A 97 -20.76 11.06 4.73
CA LEU A 97 -22.09 10.45 4.92
C LEU A 97 -22.23 9.73 6.27
N ARG A 98 -21.15 9.09 6.76
CA ARG A 98 -21.13 8.52 8.12
C ARG A 98 -21.18 9.58 9.21
N GLN A 99 -20.49 10.71 9.03
CA GLN A 99 -20.55 11.82 9.99
C GLN A 99 -21.94 12.44 10.05
N GLU A 100 -22.64 12.51 8.91
CA GLU A 100 -24.04 12.94 8.81
C GLU A 100 -25.04 11.94 9.42
N GLY A 101 -24.59 10.75 9.83
CA GLY A 101 -25.44 9.72 10.44
C GLY A 101 -26.37 8.98 9.47
N LYS A 102 -26.17 9.16 8.16
CA LYS A 102 -26.91 8.44 7.10
C LYS A 102 -26.47 6.99 6.94
N LEU A 103 -25.32 6.64 7.51
CA LEU A 103 -24.73 5.30 7.52
C LEU A 103 -24.48 4.85 8.96
N GLU A 104 -24.52 3.54 9.20
CA GLU A 104 -24.24 2.95 10.50
C GLU A 104 -22.85 3.37 11.00
N LYS A 105 -22.78 3.73 12.29
CA LYS A 105 -21.52 4.06 12.96
C LYS A 105 -20.72 2.77 13.13
N ILE A 106 -19.69 2.61 12.32
CA ILE A 106 -18.68 1.56 12.52
C ILE A 106 -18.05 1.80 13.89
N GLN A 107 -18.05 0.78 14.75
CA GLN A 107 -17.43 0.87 16.06
C GLN A 107 -15.95 1.24 15.91
N THR A 108 -15.53 2.25 16.66
CA THR A 108 -14.12 2.61 16.75
C THR A 108 -13.39 1.54 17.56
N LYS A 109 -12.09 1.35 17.35
CA LYS A 109 -11.26 0.43 18.16
C LYS A 109 -11.46 0.58 19.68
N ALA A 110 -11.67 1.82 20.15
CA ALA A 110 -11.97 2.07 21.56
C ALA A 110 -13.32 1.47 21.99
N GLY A 111 -14.35 1.54 21.13
CA GLY A 111 -15.66 0.95 21.36
C GLY A 111 -15.65 -0.58 21.32
N GLU A 112 -14.91 -1.16 20.37
CA GLU A 112 -14.69 -2.61 20.31
C GLU A 112 -13.95 -3.10 21.56
N ALA A 113 -12.87 -2.42 21.96
CA ALA A 113 -12.10 -2.76 23.16
C ALA A 113 -12.93 -2.64 24.45
N THR A 114 -13.81 -1.62 24.56
CA THR A 114 -14.75 -1.52 25.69
C THR A 114 -15.78 -2.64 25.70
N GLN A 115 -16.30 -3.06 24.54
CA GLN A 115 -17.23 -4.21 24.49
C GLN A 115 -16.54 -5.52 24.86
N GLU A 116 -15.27 -5.67 24.48
CA GLU A 116 -14.46 -6.84 24.82
C GLU A 116 -14.12 -6.86 26.32
N TRP A 117 -13.81 -5.69 26.90
CA TRP A 117 -13.66 -5.49 28.35
C TRP A 117 -14.94 -5.81 29.11
N GLU A 118 -16.09 -5.24 28.72
CA GLU A 118 -17.39 -5.52 29.35
C GLU A 118 -17.74 -7.01 29.30
N LYS A 119 -17.51 -7.68 28.16
CA LYS A 119 -17.71 -9.14 28.06
C LYS A 119 -16.78 -9.95 28.97
N GLY A 120 -15.56 -9.47 29.17
CA GLY A 120 -14.59 -10.10 30.09
C GLY A 120 -14.97 -9.96 31.56
N GLU A 121 -15.50 -8.81 31.98
CA GLU A 121 -15.92 -8.56 33.37
C GLU A 121 -17.16 -9.39 33.76
N VAL A 122 -18.12 -9.57 32.85
CA VAL A 122 -19.34 -10.36 33.11
C VAL A 122 -19.01 -11.82 33.45
N LEU A 123 -17.87 -12.33 32.98
CA LEU A 123 -17.43 -13.71 33.19
C LEU A 123 -16.75 -13.93 34.56
N TRP A 124 -16.36 -12.87 35.25
CA TRP A 124 -15.63 -12.91 36.53
C TRP A 124 -16.45 -12.47 37.75
N LEU A 125 -17.73 -12.15 37.59
CA LEU A 125 -18.60 -11.84 38.73
C LEU A 125 -19.07 -13.14 39.39
N PRO A 126 -18.56 -13.51 40.59
CA PRO A 126 -19.12 -14.65 41.31
C PRO A 126 -20.57 -14.32 41.65
N HIS A 127 -21.49 -15.20 41.25
CA HIS A 127 -22.87 -15.18 41.72
C HIS A 127 -22.85 -15.22 43.25
N LYS A 128 -23.09 -14.06 43.89
CA LYS A 128 -23.31 -14.00 45.34
C LYS A 128 -24.66 -14.66 45.62
N THR A 129 -24.62 -15.79 46.33
CA THR A 129 -25.75 -16.40 47.03
C THR A 129 -26.24 -15.52 48.17
#